data_AF-A0A7S0MV20-F1
#
_entry.id   AF-A0A7S0MV20-F1
#
_cell.length_a   1.000
_cell.length_b   1.000
_cell.length_c   1.000
_cell.angle_alpha   90.00
_cell.angle_beta   90.00
_cell.angle_gamma   90.00
#
_symmetry.space_group_name_H-M   'P 1'
#
loop_
_entity.id
_entity.type
_entity.pdbx_description
1 polymer ?
#
loop_
_entity_poly.entity_id
_entity_poly.type
_entity_poly.pdbx_seq_one_letter_code
_entity_poly.pdbx_strand_id
1 'polypeptide(L)'
;QNLMEFKKCSIGGVEYGRGYCEVERAIARRKGQTLPPDPDPPPGLDPGFRFVDERLLFGQWRAEREADTIEMFCRSLAINHGVQVEADPMRPDAVPVFQAESPDEGAFVSAARNLGFYFCRRSMKDVVVRIDTPQGREDATW
;
A
#
# COMPACT_ATOMS: atom_id res chain seq x y z
N GLN A 1 0.16 -15.08 -15.21
CA GLN A 1 -0.65 -14.04 -14.53
C GLN A 1 0.19 -12.79 -14.48
N ASN A 2 -0.30 -11.67 -15.03
CA ASN A 2 0.34 -10.37 -14.87
C ASN A 2 -0.19 -9.75 -13.56
N LEU A 3 0.38 -10.16 -12.42
CA LEU A 3 0.05 -9.64 -11.10
C LEU A 3 1.15 -8.69 -10.67
N MET A 4 0.80 -7.46 -10.29
CA MET A 4 1.75 -6.50 -9.72
C MET A 4 1.67 -6.56 -8.20
N GLU A 5 2.82 -6.72 -7.55
CA GLU A 5 2.94 -6.82 -6.09
C GLU A 5 3.75 -5.63 -5.56
N PHE A 6 3.19 -4.91 -4.59
CA PHE A 6 3.96 -3.94 -3.82
C PHE A 6 4.87 -4.71 -2.84
N LYS A 7 6.20 -4.60 -3.04
CA LYS A 7 7.20 -5.41 -2.30
C LYS A 7 8.16 -4.57 -1.47
N LYS A 8 8.69 -3.49 -2.05
CA LYS A 8 9.66 -2.58 -1.43
C LYS A 8 9.43 -1.16 -1.94
N CYS A 9 9.82 -0.17 -1.15
CA CYS A 9 9.83 1.22 -1.57
C CYS A 9 10.99 1.97 -0.92
N SER A 10 11.36 3.11 -1.50
CA SER A 10 12.26 4.07 -0.87
C SER A 10 11.50 5.36 -0.63
N ILE A 11 11.54 5.86 0.61
CA ILE A 11 10.86 7.08 1.02
C ILE A 11 11.89 7.95 1.75
N GLY A 12 12.11 9.18 1.26
CA GLY A 12 13.11 10.07 1.84
C GLY A 12 14.53 9.50 1.85
N GLY A 13 14.87 8.60 0.92
CA GLY A 13 16.17 7.92 0.85
C GLY A 13 16.33 6.75 1.83
N VAL A 14 15.28 6.39 2.57
CA VAL A 14 15.26 5.20 3.44
C VAL A 14 14.53 4.06 2.72
N GLU A 15 15.11 2.87 2.72
CA GLU A 15 14.50 1.67 2.14
C GLU A 15 13.53 1.00 3.13
N TYR A 16 12.38 0.57 2.62
CA TYR A 16 11.35 -0.15 3.35
C TYR A 16 10.90 -1.40 2.58
N GLY A 17 10.47 -2.40 3.34
CA GLY A 17 10.05 -3.70 2.83
C GLY A 17 11.13 -4.76 3.06
N ARG A 18 10.78 -5.79 3.84
CA ARG A 18 11.62 -6.97 4.10
C ARG A 18 11.45 -8.02 3.00
N GLY A 19 12.43 -8.91 2.91
CA GLY A 19 12.48 -9.98 1.92
C GLY A 19 13.31 -9.63 0.69
N TYR A 20 13.26 -10.48 -0.33
CA TYR A 20 14.06 -10.35 -1.53
C TYR A 20 13.18 -10.37 -2.77
N CYS A 21 13.41 -9.44 -3.69
CA CYS A 21 12.72 -9.42 -4.96
C CYS A 21 13.21 -10.57 -5.87
N GLU A 22 12.44 -10.83 -6.93
CA GLU A 22 12.78 -11.89 -7.89
C GLU A 22 14.17 -11.70 -8.51
N VAL A 23 14.54 -10.45 -8.79
CA VAL A 23 15.86 -10.09 -9.35
C VAL A 23 16.98 -10.44 -8.36
N GLU A 24 16.84 -10.10 -7.08
CA GLU A 24 17.80 -10.45 -6.02
C GLU A 24 17.97 -11.97 -5.92
N ARG A 25 16.85 -12.71 -5.94
CA ARG A 25 16.86 -14.18 -5.92
C ARG A 25 17.52 -14.77 -7.16
N ALA A 26 17.27 -14.22 -8.35
CA ALA A 26 17.89 -14.66 -9.60
C ALA A 26 19.41 -14.44 -9.58
N ILE A 27 19.88 -13.30 -9.06
CA ILE A 27 21.31 -13.00 -8.90
C ILE A 27 21.97 -13.98 -7.92
N ALA A 28 21.35 -14.25 -6.78
CA ALA A 28 21.87 -15.20 -5.79
C ALA A 28 21.99 -16.62 -6.38
N ARG A 29 20.95 -17.08 -7.09
CA ARG A 29 20.97 -18.38 -7.78
C ARG A 29 22.13 -18.50 -8.77
N ARG A 30 22.43 -17.44 -9.53
CA ARG A 30 23.59 -17.40 -10.44
C ARG A 30 24.93 -17.50 -9.71
N LYS A 31 25.00 -17.06 -8.46
CA LYS A 31 26.18 -17.19 -7.59
C LYS A 31 26.21 -18.52 -6.81
N GLY A 32 25.30 -19.45 -7.10
CA GLY A 32 25.19 -20.72 -6.36
C GLY A 32 24.66 -20.55 -4.94
N GLN A 33 24.02 -19.41 -4.63
CA GLN A 33 23.49 -19.10 -3.31
C GLN A 33 21.96 -19.21 -3.30
N THR A 34 21.42 -19.66 -2.17
CA THR A 34 19.98 -19.68 -1.90
C THR A 34 19.68 -18.65 -0.83
N LEU A 35 18.84 -17.66 -1.15
CA LEU A 35 18.37 -16.67 -0.18
C LEU A 35 17.28 -17.27 0.70
N PRO A 36 17.18 -16.86 1.98
CA PRO A 36 16.13 -17.33 2.86
C PRO A 36 14.71 -16.97 2.33
N PRO A 37 13.66 -17.63 2.83
CA PRO A 37 12.29 -17.27 2.50
C PRO A 37 11.97 -15.83 2.93
N ASP A 38 11.02 -15.19 2.24
CA ASP A 38 10.48 -13.90 2.66
C ASP A 38 9.76 -14.06 4.02
N PRO A 39 9.74 -13.03 4.88
CA PRO A 39 8.98 -13.09 6.12
C PRO A 39 7.48 -13.21 5.82
N ASP A 40 6.77 -13.93 6.69
CA ASP A 40 5.32 -14.02 6.60
C ASP A 40 4.67 -12.66 6.92
N PRO A 41 3.62 -12.26 6.18
CA PRO A 41 2.89 -11.04 6.46
C PRO A 41 2.16 -11.16 7.81
N PRO A 42 2.17 -10.11 8.64
CA PRO A 42 1.39 -10.10 9.87
C PRO A 42 -0.12 -10.21 9.58
N PRO A 43 -0.91 -10.74 10.53
CA PRO A 43 -2.36 -10.82 10.37
C PRO A 43 -2.99 -9.44 10.23
N GLY A 44 -4.12 -9.36 9.51
CA GLY A 44 -4.85 -8.10 9.27
C GLY A 44 -4.54 -7.42 7.94
N LEU A 45 -3.65 -7.99 7.12
CA LEU A 45 -3.38 -7.56 5.75
C LEU A 45 -4.28 -8.28 4.75
N ASP A 46 -4.53 -7.63 3.60
CA ASP A 46 -5.32 -8.21 2.52
C ASP A 46 -4.68 -9.52 2.00
N PRO A 47 -5.49 -10.52 1.60
CA PRO A 47 -4.96 -11.75 1.01
C PRO A 47 -4.06 -11.48 -0.19
N GLY A 48 -2.83 -11.98 -0.14
CA GLY A 48 -1.86 -11.79 -1.22
C GLY A 48 -1.04 -10.51 -1.12
N PHE A 49 -1.26 -9.64 -0.13
CA PHE A 49 -0.37 -8.51 0.12
C PHE A 49 0.98 -9.02 0.66
N ARG A 50 2.09 -8.63 0.02
CA ARG A 50 3.43 -9.19 0.30
C ARG A 50 4.44 -8.18 0.83
N PHE A 51 4.05 -6.92 1.02
CA PHE A 51 4.92 -5.95 1.66
C PHE A 51 4.92 -6.17 3.17
N VAL A 52 6.11 -6.30 3.75
CA VAL A 52 6.28 -6.53 5.19
C VAL A 52 7.33 -5.57 5.72
N ASP A 53 6.91 -4.54 6.46
CA ASP A 53 7.80 -3.67 7.22
C ASP A 53 7.06 -3.13 8.44
N GLU A 54 7.46 -3.55 9.64
CA GLU A 54 6.82 -3.14 10.89
C GLU A 54 6.85 -1.62 11.11
N ARG A 55 7.79 -0.92 10.49
CA ARG A 55 7.90 0.55 10.58
C ARG A 55 6.79 1.26 9.83
N LEU A 56 6.25 0.66 8.75
CA LEU A 56 5.22 1.30 7.93
C LEU A 56 3.82 0.73 8.17
N LEU A 57 3.71 -0.51 8.62
CA LEU A 57 2.42 -1.17 8.83
C LEU A 57 1.72 -0.66 10.10
N PHE A 58 0.39 -0.76 10.12
CA PHE A 58 -0.45 -0.49 11.29
C PHE A 58 -0.17 0.87 11.96
N GLY A 59 0.00 1.93 11.15
CA GLY A 59 0.20 3.29 11.65
C GLY A 59 1.54 3.56 12.35
N GLN A 60 2.48 2.60 12.36
CA GLN A 60 3.81 2.79 12.98
C GLN A 60 4.65 3.86 12.28
N TRP A 61 4.31 4.20 11.03
CA TRP A 61 5.01 5.24 10.26
C TRP A 61 5.00 6.61 10.94
N ARG A 62 4.04 6.88 11.85
CA ARG A 62 4.00 8.11 12.65
C ARG A 62 5.17 8.23 13.64
N ALA A 63 5.80 7.11 14.01
CA ALA A 63 6.96 7.08 14.91
C ALA A 63 8.29 7.19 14.16
N GLU A 64 8.29 7.10 12.83
CA GLU A 64 9.49 7.24 12.02
C GLU A 64 9.92 8.71 11.94
N ARG A 65 11.23 8.93 11.77
CA ARG A 65 11.80 10.29 11.73
C ARG A 65 11.20 11.16 10.63
N GLU A 66 10.88 10.55 9.50
CA GLU A 66 10.36 11.22 8.30
C GLU A 66 8.84 11.00 8.15
N ALA A 67 8.09 10.98 9.26
CA ALA A 67 6.65 10.68 9.28
C ALA A 67 5.84 11.49 8.25
N ASP A 68 6.09 12.80 8.13
CA ASP A 68 5.40 13.66 7.17
C ASP A 68 5.66 13.25 5.71
N THR A 69 6.90 12.88 5.39
CA THR A 69 7.30 12.40 4.06
C THR A 69 6.66 11.04 3.77
N ILE A 70 6.60 10.16 4.76
CA ILE A 70 5.93 8.86 4.64
C ILE A 70 4.43 9.01 4.47
N GLU A 71 3.80 9.90 5.23
CA GLU A 71 2.38 10.20 5.08
C GLU A 71 2.08 10.71 3.67
N MET A 72 2.86 11.68 3.18
CA MET A 72 2.72 12.22 1.84
C MET A 72 2.85 11.12 0.77
N PHE A 73 3.85 10.25 0.90
CA PHE A 73 4.04 9.11 0.00
C PHE A 73 2.82 8.17 0.00
N CYS A 74 2.36 7.74 1.18
CA CYS A 74 1.22 6.85 1.31
C CYS A 74 -0.08 7.49 0.80
N ARG A 75 -0.26 8.80 0.99
CA ARG A 75 -1.37 9.56 0.42
C ARG A 75 -1.30 9.61 -1.10
N SER A 76 -0.12 9.79 -1.68
CA SER A 76 0.05 9.71 -3.14
C SER A 76 -0.28 8.32 -3.68
N LEU A 77 0.05 7.24 -2.96
CA LEU A 77 -0.38 5.88 -3.31
C LEU A 77 -1.91 5.73 -3.24
N ALA A 78 -2.56 6.31 -2.22
CA ALA A 78 -4.01 6.23 -2.05
C ALA A 78 -4.78 7.01 -3.14
N ILE A 79 -4.25 8.15 -3.58
CA ILE A 79 -4.91 9.07 -4.52
C ILE A 79 -4.57 8.72 -5.99
N ASN A 80 -3.97 7.56 -6.26
CA ASN A 80 -3.42 7.24 -7.58
C ASN A 80 -4.41 7.51 -8.76
N HIS A 81 -3.86 7.91 -9.90
CA HIS A 81 -4.31 9.05 -10.70
C HIS A 81 -5.54 8.70 -11.55
N GLY A 82 -5.75 7.42 -11.85
CA GLY A 82 -6.87 6.88 -12.63
C GLY A 82 -7.83 5.95 -11.85
N VAL A 83 -7.64 5.71 -10.55
CA VAL A 83 -8.50 4.75 -9.83
C VAL A 83 -9.87 5.34 -9.53
N GLN A 84 -10.92 4.70 -10.05
CA GLN A 84 -12.32 5.04 -9.80
C GLN A 84 -12.91 4.10 -8.75
N VAL A 85 -13.67 4.66 -7.81
CA VAL A 85 -14.45 3.90 -6.83
C VAL A 85 -15.86 3.77 -7.36
N GLU A 86 -16.25 2.56 -7.68
CA GLU A 86 -17.63 2.21 -8.01
C GLU A 86 -18.27 1.58 -6.78
N ALA A 87 -19.15 2.34 -6.13
CA ALA A 87 -20.05 1.80 -5.12
C ALA A 87 -21.26 1.20 -5.84
N ASP A 88 -21.71 0.00 -5.42
CA ASP A 88 -22.93 -0.59 -5.95
C ASP A 88 -24.15 0.19 -5.42
N PRO A 89 -24.90 0.91 -6.29
CA PRO A 89 -26.03 1.73 -5.84
C PRO A 89 -27.19 0.90 -5.26
N MET A 90 -27.23 -0.41 -5.52
CA MET A 90 -28.21 -1.34 -4.96
C MET A 90 -27.74 -2.00 -3.67
N ARG A 91 -26.45 -1.88 -3.33
CA ARG A 91 -25.80 -2.50 -2.17
C ARG A 91 -24.86 -1.50 -1.47
N PRO A 92 -25.39 -0.48 -0.79
CA PRO A 92 -24.58 0.58 -0.16
C PRO A 92 -23.61 0.09 0.93
N ASP A 93 -23.86 -1.10 1.47
CA ASP A 93 -23.07 -1.80 2.48
C ASP A 93 -22.05 -2.80 1.89
N ALA A 94 -22.00 -2.97 0.56
CA ALA A 94 -20.96 -3.76 -0.09
C ALA A 94 -19.60 -3.06 -0.06
N VAL A 95 -18.52 -3.86 -0.04
CA VAL A 95 -17.16 -3.33 -0.21
C VAL A 95 -17.08 -2.67 -1.60
N PRO A 96 -16.67 -1.39 -1.69
CA PRO A 96 -16.56 -0.69 -2.97
C PRO A 96 -15.58 -1.40 -3.91
N VAL A 97 -15.89 -1.40 -5.20
CA VAL A 97 -14.97 -1.93 -6.22
C VAL A 97 -14.06 -0.80 -6.68
N PHE A 98 -12.76 -1.03 -6.59
CA PHE A 98 -11.74 -0.10 -7.09
C PHE A 98 -11.35 -0.54 -8.51
N GLN A 99 -11.73 0.25 -9.51
CA GLN A 99 -11.31 0.05 -10.89
C GLN A 99 -10.08 0.89 -11.19
N ALA A 100 -8.99 0.25 -11.63
CA ALA A 100 -7.75 0.90 -12.02
C ALA A 100 -7.54 0.74 -13.53
N GLU A 101 -6.95 1.75 -14.18
CA GLU A 101 -6.68 1.70 -15.63
C GLU A 101 -5.48 0.80 -15.93
N SER A 102 -4.64 0.51 -14.92
CA SER A 102 -3.53 -0.44 -15.00
C SER A 102 -3.40 -1.31 -13.74
N PRO A 103 -2.82 -2.52 -13.85
CA PRO A 103 -2.59 -3.41 -12.71
C PRO A 103 -1.64 -2.81 -11.65
N ASP A 104 -0.74 -1.91 -12.07
CA ASP A 104 0.16 -1.17 -11.18
C ASP A 104 -0.60 -0.23 -10.24
N GLU A 105 -1.55 0.53 -10.79
CA GLU A 105 -2.38 1.45 -10.02
C GLU A 105 -3.22 0.72 -8.97
N GLY A 106 -3.76 -0.45 -9.32
CA GLY A 106 -4.48 -1.31 -8.37
C GLY A 106 -3.58 -1.79 -7.23
N ALA A 107 -2.32 -2.15 -7.53
CA ALA A 107 -1.34 -2.54 -6.52
C ALA A 107 -0.99 -1.37 -5.58
N PHE A 108 -0.93 -0.13 -6.07
CA PHE A 108 -0.67 1.04 -5.23
C PHE A 108 -1.82 1.37 -4.29
N VAL A 109 -3.07 1.32 -4.76
CA VAL A 109 -4.25 1.56 -3.88
C VAL A 109 -4.38 0.44 -2.85
N SER A 110 -4.13 -0.81 -3.24
CA SER A 110 -4.05 -1.93 -2.30
C SER A 110 -2.94 -1.71 -1.26
N ALA A 111 -1.76 -1.25 -1.69
CA ALA A 111 -0.66 -0.95 -0.77
C ALA A 111 -1.02 0.17 0.21
N ALA A 112 -1.56 1.28 -0.27
CA ALA A 112 -2.01 2.38 0.57
C ALA A 112 -3.01 1.89 1.64
N ARG A 113 -4.00 1.09 1.23
CA ARG A 113 -5.01 0.51 2.13
C ARG A 113 -4.37 -0.33 3.24
N ASN A 114 -3.42 -1.19 2.89
CA ASN A 114 -2.71 -2.03 3.85
C ASN A 114 -1.75 -1.25 4.75
N LEU A 115 -1.33 -0.05 4.33
CA LEU A 115 -0.57 0.92 5.13
C LEU A 115 -1.47 1.81 6.02
N GLY A 116 -2.79 1.64 5.96
CA GLY A 116 -3.77 2.39 6.75
C GLY A 116 -4.35 3.61 6.04
N PHE A 117 -4.12 3.78 4.73
CA PHE A 117 -4.59 4.91 3.93
C PHE A 117 -5.69 4.43 2.96
N TYR A 118 -6.94 4.71 3.30
CA TYR A 118 -8.13 4.26 2.59
C TYR A 118 -8.65 5.37 1.69
N PHE A 119 -8.53 5.16 0.38
CA PHE A 119 -9.22 6.00 -0.59
C PHE A 119 -10.73 5.84 -0.44
N CYS A 120 -11.42 6.92 -0.08
CA CYS A 120 -12.85 6.88 0.21
C CYS A 120 -13.67 7.38 -0.97
N ARG A 121 -13.39 8.60 -1.45
CA ARG A 121 -14.08 9.17 -2.63
C ARG A 121 -13.25 10.25 -3.30
N ARG A 122 -13.57 10.46 -4.57
CA ARG A 122 -13.14 11.62 -5.38
C ARG A 122 -14.37 12.26 -5.99
N SER A 123 -14.47 13.58 -5.90
CA SER A 123 -15.45 14.41 -6.59
C SER A 123 -14.73 15.45 -7.45
N MET A 124 -15.48 16.26 -8.20
CA MET A 124 -14.95 17.39 -8.95
C MET A 124 -14.33 18.48 -8.05
N LYS A 125 -14.66 18.49 -6.76
CA LYS A 125 -14.23 19.51 -5.80
C LYS A 125 -13.22 19.02 -4.78
N ASP A 126 -13.27 17.72 -4.46
CA ASP A 126 -12.50 17.19 -3.35
C ASP A 126 -12.17 15.70 -3.46
N VAL A 127 -11.04 15.31 -2.87
CA VAL A 127 -10.63 13.93 -2.63
C VAL A 127 -10.56 13.67 -1.14
N VAL A 128 -11.14 12.56 -0.69
CA VAL A 128 -11.13 12.15 0.72
C VAL A 128 -10.35 10.85 0.88
N VAL A 129 -9.32 10.89 1.73
CA VAL A 129 -8.57 9.72 2.18
C VAL A 129 -8.71 9.60 3.69
N ARG A 130 -9.11 8.42 4.15
CA ARG A 130 -9.14 8.08 5.56
C ARG A 130 -7.82 7.46 5.98
N ILE A 131 -7.25 7.95 7.07
CA ILE A 131 -6.02 7.45 7.67
C ILE A 131 -6.39 6.74 8.97
N ASP A 132 -6.19 5.43 9.04
CA ASP A 132 -6.42 4.62 10.24
C ASP A 132 -5.07 4.31 10.90
N THR A 133 -4.94 4.69 12.17
CA THR A 133 -3.75 4.45 12.99
C THR A 133 -4.15 3.94 14.37
N PRO A 134 -3.23 3.35 15.15
CA PRO A 134 -3.53 2.92 16.52
C PRO A 134 -4.03 4.05 17.43
N GLN A 135 -3.73 5.31 17.10
CA GLN A 135 -4.14 6.48 17.87
C GLN A 135 -5.55 6.98 17.50
N GLY A 136 -6.11 6.52 16.37
CA GLY A 136 -7.43 6.92 15.90
C GLY A 136 -7.52 7.04 14.38
N ARG A 137 -8.70 7.46 13.94
CA ARG A 137 -9.07 7.65 12.54
C ARG A 137 -9.17 9.14 12.22
N GLU A 138 -8.57 9.52 11.10
CA GLU A 138 -8.57 10.88 10.58
C GLU A 138 -9.01 10.87 9.10
N ASP A 139 -9.94 11.74 8.73
CA ASP A 139 -10.35 11.91 7.34
C ASP A 139 -9.69 13.18 6.80
N ALA A 140 -8.79 13.01 5.83
CA ALA A 140 -8.07 14.10 5.22
C ALA A 140 -8.69 14.43 3.84
N THR A 141 -8.94 15.71 3.60
CA THR A 141 -9.67 16.23 2.43
C THR A 141 -8.84 17.28 1.71
N TRP A 142 -8.81 17.23 0.37
CA TRP A 142 -8.17 18.21 -0.52
C TRP A 142 -9.09 18.58 -1.65
#